data_AF-A0A0M4RRK3-F1
#
_entry.id   AF-A0A0M4RRK3-F1
#
_cell.length_a   1.000
_cell.length_b   1.000
_cell.length_c   1.000
_cell.angle_alpha   90.00
_cell.angle_beta   90.00
_cell.angle_gamma   90.00
#
_symmetry.space_group_name_H-M   'P 1'
#
loop_
_entity.id
_entity.type
_entity.pdbx_description
1 polymer ?
#
loop_
_entity_poly.entity_id
_entity_poly.type
_entity_poly.pdbx_seq_one_letter_code
_entity_poly.pdbx_strand_id
1 'polypeptide(L)'
;MPEIQLSLDGAPLTARPGQTVGAALSDAGITSWRTTRNARRPRGLFCGIGVCFDCLLTVDGAPNQRACLTPARDGMALDTGCAQQAASSQDGSQDGSQDGSQDDARDGGAA
;
A
#
# COMPACT_ATOMS: atom_id res chain seq x y z
N MET A 1 3.76 12.45 15.60
CA MET A 1 5.08 12.45 14.93
C MET A 1 4.81 12.75 13.46
N PRO A 2 5.54 13.66 12.80
CA PRO A 2 5.26 14.04 11.42
C PRO A 2 5.60 12.88 10.47
N GLU A 3 4.82 12.73 9.40
CA GLU A 3 5.07 11.76 8.34
C GLU A 3 6.26 12.20 7.47
N ILE A 4 6.90 11.26 6.80
CA ILE A 4 7.96 11.51 5.80
C ILE A 4 7.44 11.19 4.41
N GLN A 5 7.90 11.95 3.42
CA GLN A 5 7.46 11.83 2.04
C GLN A 5 8.53 11.14 1.19
N LEU A 6 8.10 10.10 0.47
CA LEU A 6 8.87 9.31 -0.47
C LEU A 6 8.25 9.48 -1.86
N SER A 7 8.94 9.03 -2.89
CA SER A 7 8.35 8.84 -4.21
C SER A 7 8.57 7.43 -4.72
N LEU A 8 7.55 6.82 -5.31
CA LEU A 8 7.61 5.51 -5.96
C LEU A 8 7.24 5.70 -7.44
N ASP A 9 8.20 5.46 -8.34
CA ASP A 9 8.00 5.63 -9.78
C ASP A 9 7.47 7.05 -10.15
N GLY A 10 7.86 8.05 -9.36
CA GLY A 10 7.41 9.44 -9.48
C GLY A 10 6.07 9.76 -8.80
N ALA A 11 5.36 8.78 -8.27
CA ALA A 11 4.14 8.99 -7.48
C ALA A 11 4.47 9.26 -6.00
N PRO A 12 3.75 10.17 -5.31
CA PRO A 12 3.98 10.43 -3.90
C PRO A 12 3.61 9.20 -3.04
N LEU A 13 4.45 8.91 -2.04
CA LEU A 13 4.26 7.84 -1.08
C LEU A 13 4.56 8.35 0.33
N THR A 14 3.62 8.19 1.25
CA THR A 14 3.76 8.63 2.64
C THR A 14 4.26 7.48 3.50
N ALA A 15 5.16 7.77 4.45
CA ALA A 15 5.65 6.80 5.43
C ALA A 15 5.75 7.39 6.83
N ARG A 16 5.74 6.51 7.83
CA ARG A 16 5.99 6.89 9.23
C ARG A 16 7.51 6.90 9.52
N PRO A 17 8.00 7.84 10.34
CA PRO A 17 9.37 7.82 10.82
C PRO A 17 9.73 6.47 11.46
N GLY A 18 10.90 5.94 11.14
CA GLY A 18 11.40 4.68 11.68
C GLY A 18 10.93 3.42 10.95
N GLN A 19 10.05 3.54 9.95
CA GLN A 19 9.71 2.41 9.09
C GLN A 19 10.82 2.09 8.08
N THR A 20 10.79 0.85 7.58
CA THR A 20 11.52 0.47 6.37
C THR A 20 10.71 0.82 5.13
N VAL A 21 11.37 0.93 3.98
CA VAL A 21 10.71 1.12 2.68
C VAL A 21 9.66 0.03 2.44
N GLY A 22 9.97 -1.22 2.77
CA GLY A 22 9.03 -2.34 2.64
C GLY A 22 7.79 -2.19 3.54
N ALA A 23 7.95 -1.65 4.74
CA ALA A 23 6.83 -1.36 5.63
C ALA A 23 5.97 -0.21 5.09
N ALA A 24 6.59 0.86 4.57
CA ALA A 24 5.89 1.97 3.93
C ALA A 24 5.06 1.52 2.73
N LEU A 25 5.64 0.69 1.85
CA LEU A 25 4.93 0.12 0.71
C LEU A 25 3.76 -0.75 1.15
N SER A 26 3.94 -1.56 2.19
CA SER A 26 2.88 -2.44 2.71
C SER A 26 1.72 -1.64 3.32
N ASP A 27 2.02 -0.57 4.06
CA ASP A 27 1.00 0.35 4.59
C ASP A 27 0.20 1.02 3.47
N ALA A 28 0.85 1.33 2.35
CA ALA A 28 0.20 1.87 1.16
C ALA A 28 -0.57 0.80 0.35
N GLY A 29 -0.66 -0.44 0.84
CA GLY A 29 -1.31 -1.57 0.16
C GLY A 29 -0.49 -2.18 -0.98
N ILE A 30 0.77 -1.77 -1.15
CA ILE A 30 1.66 -2.21 -2.23
C ILE A 30 2.50 -3.39 -1.72
N THR A 31 2.04 -4.61 -1.98
CA THR A 31 2.72 -5.85 -1.55
C THR A 31 3.57 -6.49 -2.65
N SER A 32 3.32 -6.10 -3.90
CA SER A 32 4.09 -6.54 -5.07
C SER A 32 4.38 -5.38 -6.01
N TRP A 33 5.63 -5.25 -6.43
CA TRP A 33 6.10 -4.16 -7.28
C TRP A 33 7.07 -4.61 -8.39
N ARG A 34 7.53 -5.87 -8.35
CA ARG A 34 8.31 -6.45 -9.45
C ARG A 34 7.66 -7.74 -9.92
N THR A 35 8.07 -8.22 -11.09
CA THR A 35 7.64 -9.54 -11.59
C THR A 35 8.82 -10.40 -12.00
N THR A 36 8.66 -11.72 -11.95
CA THR A 36 9.67 -12.66 -12.47
C THR A 36 9.71 -12.61 -13.99
N ARG A 37 10.90 -12.66 -14.60
CA ARG A 37 11.10 -12.60 -16.07
C ARG A 37 10.22 -13.59 -16.86
N ASN A 38 10.12 -14.84 -16.40
CA ASN A 38 9.52 -15.90 -17.23
C ASN A 38 8.02 -16.09 -17.00
N ALA A 39 7.58 -16.09 -15.74
CA ALA A 39 6.20 -16.43 -15.38
C ALA A 39 5.36 -15.22 -14.93
N ARG A 40 5.92 -14.00 -15.00
CA ARG A 40 5.33 -12.74 -14.49
C ARG A 40 4.70 -12.87 -13.10
N ARG A 41 5.26 -13.72 -12.24
CA ARG A 41 4.77 -13.88 -10.87
C ARG A 41 5.06 -12.61 -10.09
N PRO A 42 4.07 -12.05 -9.36
CA PRO A 42 4.25 -10.86 -8.56
C PRO A 42 5.27 -11.14 -7.45
N ARG A 43 6.14 -10.17 -7.22
CA ARG A 43 7.17 -10.23 -6.19
C ARG A 43 7.25 -8.88 -5.47
N GLY A 44 7.52 -8.95 -4.18
CA GLY A 44 7.63 -7.78 -3.30
C GLY A 44 7.96 -8.23 -1.89
N LEU A 45 7.23 -7.73 -0.89
CA LEU A 45 7.48 -8.10 0.49
C LEU A 45 6.99 -9.52 0.77
N PHE A 46 7.92 -10.40 1.16
CA PHE A 46 7.60 -11.78 1.54
C PHE A 46 8.15 -12.13 2.93
N CYS A 47 9.48 -12.25 3.07
CA CYS A 47 10.08 -12.69 4.34
C CYS A 47 10.21 -11.58 5.40
N GLY A 48 10.22 -10.30 5.02
CA GLY A 48 10.46 -9.17 5.93
C GLY A 48 11.87 -9.07 6.54
N ILE A 49 12.68 -10.13 6.49
CA ILE A 49 13.98 -10.24 7.19
C ILE A 49 15.21 -10.18 6.26
N GLY A 50 15.01 -9.99 4.96
CA GLY A 50 16.09 -9.79 3.99
C GLY A 50 16.79 -11.04 3.46
N VAL A 51 16.23 -12.24 3.67
CA VAL A 51 16.80 -13.53 3.19
C VAL A 51 16.29 -13.96 1.82
N CYS A 52 15.06 -13.61 1.44
CA CYS A 52 14.43 -14.11 0.21
C CYS A 52 14.80 -13.34 -1.07
N PHE A 53 15.32 -12.12 -0.94
CA PHE A 53 15.61 -11.21 -2.06
C PHE A 53 14.42 -10.91 -2.99
N ASP A 54 13.18 -11.09 -2.51
CA ASP A 54 12.01 -10.81 -3.33
C ASP A 54 11.59 -9.33 -3.36
N CYS A 55 11.98 -8.59 -2.33
CA CYS A 55 11.62 -7.18 -2.11
C CYS A 55 12.62 -6.19 -2.74
N LEU A 56 13.29 -6.57 -3.83
CA LEU A 56 14.31 -5.74 -4.47
C LEU A 56 13.66 -4.58 -5.24
N LEU A 57 14.26 -3.39 -5.11
CA LEU A 57 13.95 -2.18 -5.87
C LEU A 57 15.19 -1.28 -5.94
N THR A 58 15.11 -0.20 -6.71
CA THR A 58 16.13 0.84 -6.78
C THR A 58 15.81 1.96 -5.79
N VAL A 59 16.78 2.38 -4.98
CA VAL A 59 16.64 3.48 -4.02
C VAL A 59 17.67 4.54 -4.34
N ASP A 60 17.24 5.76 -4.62
CA ASP A 60 18.10 6.91 -4.93
C ASP A 60 19.15 6.57 -6.02
N GLY A 61 18.74 5.80 -7.03
CA GLY A 61 19.60 5.33 -8.13
C GLY A 61 20.46 4.10 -7.82
N ALA A 62 20.51 3.62 -6.56
CA ALA A 62 21.19 2.39 -6.20
C ALA A 62 20.28 1.17 -6.45
N PRO A 63 20.62 0.27 -7.39
CA PRO A 63 19.80 -0.90 -7.69
C PRO A 63 19.92 -1.99 -6.62
N ASN A 64 19.03 -2.99 -6.70
CA ASN A 64 19.06 -4.22 -5.89
C ASN A 64 19.05 -3.97 -4.37
N GLN A 65 18.35 -2.92 -3.93
CA GLN A 65 18.17 -2.63 -2.52
C GLN A 65 17.02 -3.45 -1.95
N ARG A 66 17.22 -3.99 -0.76
CA ARG A 66 16.21 -4.78 -0.06
C ARG A 66 15.27 -3.84 0.67
N ALA A 67 14.09 -3.58 0.10
CA ALA A 67 13.09 -2.70 0.70
C ALA A 67 12.77 -3.06 2.16
N CYS A 68 12.75 -4.35 2.51
CA CYS A 68 12.49 -4.81 3.87
C CYS A 68 13.55 -4.42 4.90
N LEU A 69 14.78 -4.07 4.47
CA LEU A 69 15.87 -3.65 5.35
C LEU A 69 16.26 -2.19 5.17
N THR A 70 15.89 -1.55 4.06
CA THR A 70 16.20 -0.14 3.81
C THR A 70 15.32 0.75 4.69
N PRO A 71 15.90 1.60 5.57
CA PRO A 71 15.13 2.59 6.32
C PRO A 71 14.52 3.64 5.38
N ALA A 72 13.25 3.97 5.57
CA ALA A 72 12.60 5.04 4.83
C ALA A 72 13.13 6.41 5.30
N ARG A 73 13.41 7.31 4.36
CA ARG A 73 13.92 8.66 4.62
C ARG A 73 13.14 9.68 3.80
N ASP A 74 12.93 10.85 4.37
CA ASP A 74 12.26 11.94 3.65
C ASP A 74 13.00 12.31 2.36
N GLY A 75 12.24 12.55 1.29
CA GLY A 75 12.76 12.87 -0.05
C GLY A 75 13.32 11.69 -0.85
N MET A 76 13.23 10.45 -0.36
CA MET A 76 13.78 9.28 -1.06
C MET A 76 13.01 8.95 -2.34
N ALA A 77 13.76 8.57 -3.39
CA ALA A 77 13.23 8.15 -4.68
C ALA A 77 13.34 6.63 -4.86
N LEU A 78 12.21 5.98 -5.08
CA LEU A 78 12.09 4.53 -5.27
C LEU A 78 11.68 4.24 -6.70
N ASP A 79 12.35 3.27 -7.32
CA ASP A 79 12.07 2.84 -8.69
C ASP A 79 11.95 1.30 -8.73
N THR A 80 10.83 0.83 -9.27
CA THR A 80 10.47 -0.60 -9.33
C THR A 80 10.91 -1.27 -10.64
N GLY A 81 11.42 -0.50 -11.60
CA GLY A 81 11.80 -0.92 -12.94
C GLY A 81 10.61 -1.21 -13.85
N CYS A 82 9.38 -0.96 -13.39
CA CYS A 82 8.15 -1.15 -14.13
C CYS A 82 7.24 0.07 -13.92
N ALA A 83 6.67 0.62 -15.00
CA ALA A 83 5.71 1.72 -14.91
C ALA A 83 4.40 1.20 -14.32
N GLN A 84 4.22 1.29 -12.99
CA GLN A 84 3.02 0.83 -12.33
C GLN A 84 1.99 1.98 -12.21
N GLN A 85 0.85 1.81 -12.88
CA GLN A 85 -0.33 2.64 -12.64
C GLN A 85 -0.83 2.38 -11.21
N ALA A 86 -1.07 3.48 -10.50
CA ALA A 86 -1.36 3.59 -9.08
C ALA A 86 -2.37 2.56 -8.56
N ALA A 87 -2.01 1.93 -7.45
CA ALA A 87 -2.91 1.22 -6.55
C ALA A 87 -4.12 2.11 -6.22
N SER A 88 -5.21 1.91 -6.96
CA SER A 88 -6.50 2.56 -6.76
C SER A 88 -7.40 1.53 -6.12
N SER A 89 -7.36 1.42 -4.79
CA SER A 89 -8.36 0.72 -3.97
C SER A 89 -8.22 1.15 -2.50
N GLN A 90 -8.53 2.41 -2.19
CA GLN A 90 -9.05 2.75 -0.87
C GLN A 90 -10.54 2.43 -0.92
N ASP A 91 -10.92 1.18 -0.64
CA ASP A 91 -12.31 0.82 -0.33
C ASP A 91 -12.36 0.53 1.18
N GLY A 92 -12.33 1.62 1.93
CA GLY A 92 -12.55 1.62 3.37
C GLY A 92 -13.98 1.19 3.63
N SER A 93 -14.14 -0.07 4.06
CA SER A 93 -15.35 -0.53 4.73
C SER A 93 -15.64 0.38 5.92
N GLN A 94 -16.78 1.08 5.89
CA GLN A 94 -17.42 1.61 7.08
C GLN A 94 -18.80 0.99 7.21
N ASP A 95 -18.86 0.08 8.18
CA ASP A 95 -20.04 -0.49 8.80
C ASP A 95 -20.94 0.63 9.32
N GLY A 96 -22.08 0.81 8.65
CA GLY A 96 -23.12 1.76 9.00
C GLY A 96 -24.37 1.02 9.43
N SER A 97 -24.28 0.24 10.51
CA SER A 97 -25.43 -0.25 11.24
C SER A 97 -26.23 0.94 11.79
N GLN A 98 -27.37 1.25 11.17
CA GLN A 98 -28.43 2.06 11.77
C GLN A 98 -29.70 1.22 11.85
N ASP A 99 -29.90 0.70 13.06
CA ASP A 99 -31.19 0.46 13.68
C ASP A 99 -32.10 1.68 13.46
N GLY A 100 -33.21 1.43 12.78
CA GLY A 100 -34.28 2.39 12.52
C GLY A 100 -35.61 1.67 12.53
N SER A 101 -35.92 1.04 13.66
CA SER A 101 -37.26 0.58 14.00
C SER A 101 -38.20 1.79 14.03
N GLN A 102 -39.12 1.89 13.07
CA GLN A 102 -40.32 2.72 13.21
C GLN A 102 -41.53 1.99 12.63
N ASP A 103 -42.25 1.39 13.57
CA ASP A 103 -43.65 1.01 13.48
C ASP A 103 -44.51 2.20 13.08
N ASP A 104 -45.15 2.14 11.91
CA ASP A 104 -46.36 2.93 11.62
C ASP A 104 -47.45 2.01 11.09
N ALA A 105 -47.98 1.21 12.01
CA ALA A 105 -49.33 0.70 11.91
C ALA A 105 -50.31 1.85 12.23
N ARG A 106 -51.04 2.34 11.23
CA ARG A 106 -52.44 2.83 11.28
C ARG A 106 -52.75 3.64 10.01
N ASP A 107 -53.61 3.09 9.15
CA ASP A 107 -54.93 3.66 8.95
C ASP A 107 -55.83 2.65 8.21
N GLY A 108 -56.78 2.09 8.96
CA GLY A 108 -57.98 1.53 8.36
C GLY A 108 -59.07 2.59 8.46
N GLY A 109 -59.77 2.87 7.36
CA GLY A 109 -60.83 3.88 7.40
C GLY A 109 -61.57 4.12 6.09
N ALA A 110 -62.52 3.25 5.79
CA ALA A 110 -63.84 3.54 5.20
C ALA A 110 -63.96 4.43 3.93
N ALA A 111 -64.37 3.81 2.83
CA ALA A 111 -65.60 4.16 2.09
C ALA A 111 -65.96 3.02 1.12
#